data_AF-A0A815RM30-F1
#
_entry.id   AF-A0A815RM30-F1
#
_cell.length_a   1.000
_cell.length_b   1.000
_cell.length_c   1.000
_cell.angle_alpha   90.00
_cell.angle_beta   90.00
_cell.angle_gamma   90.00
#
_symmetry.space_group_name_H-M   'P 1'
#
loop_
_entity.id
_entity.type
_entity.pdbx_description
1 polymer ?
#
loop_
_entity_poly.entity_id
_entity_poly.type
_entity_poly.pdbx_seq_one_letter_code
_entity_poly.pdbx_strand_id
1 'polypeptide(L)'
;MECMFARYQKIGLINSLVVRALRICSNNVLLNDELKFLRDVLNANGYPIKLIERTTKHTIHKEKQNDQQSNMNKNQQRNNDTNDKEMPINIVLSYLEHMRTLNHSLNFNEPSILSFEINGKKREIKETLLTKKFQHWAFNEI
;
A
#
# COMPACT_ATOMS: atom_id res chain seq x y z
N MET A 1 -3.61 9.43 30.96
CA MET A 1 -4.12 8.26 30.19
C MET A 1 -3.49 8.26 28.79
N GLU A 2 -2.15 8.40 28.68
CA GLU A 2 -1.49 8.78 27.41
C GLU A 2 -0.62 7.69 26.77
N CYS A 3 -0.35 6.59 27.47
CA CYS A 3 0.59 5.57 26.98
C CYS A 3 -0.01 4.59 25.93
N MET A 4 -1.31 4.64 25.66
CA MET A 4 -1.96 3.67 24.75
C MET A 4 -1.72 4.01 23.27
N PHE A 5 -1.72 5.29 22.90
CA PHE A 5 -1.69 5.72 21.50
C PHE A 5 -0.34 5.44 20.83
N ALA A 6 0.76 5.69 21.55
CA ALA A 6 2.11 5.43 21.06
C ALA A 6 2.36 3.94 20.74
N ARG A 7 1.69 3.02 21.44
CA ARG A 7 1.87 1.58 21.23
C ARG A 7 1.29 1.12 19.89
N TYR A 8 0.11 1.61 19.51
CA TYR A 8 -0.51 1.26 18.24
C TYR A 8 0.27 1.80 17.04
N GLN A 9 0.79 3.02 17.14
CA GLN A 9 1.64 3.62 16.11
C GLN A 9 2.91 2.80 15.90
N LYS A 10 3.58 2.39 16.98
CA LYS A 10 4.78 1.53 16.91
C LYS A 10 4.49 0.19 16.22
N ILE A 11 3.38 -0.45 16.56
CA ILE A 11 2.95 -1.71 15.92
C ILE A 11 2.61 -1.49 14.44
N GLY A 12 1.90 -0.41 14.13
CA GLY A 12 1.53 -0.05 12.76
C GLY A 12 2.75 0.18 11.88
N LEU A 13 3.77 0.86 12.40
CA LEU A 13 5.03 1.07 11.70
C LEU A 13 5.71 -0.27 11.40
N ILE A 14 5.93 -1.11 12.41
CA ILE A 14 6.57 -2.43 12.23
C ILE A 14 5.81 -3.26 11.19
N ASN A 15 4.49 -3.34 11.30
CA ASN A 15 3.64 -4.03 10.32
C ASN A 15 3.86 -3.50 8.91
N SER A 16 3.82 -2.17 8.72
CA SER A 16 3.96 -1.56 7.40
C SER A 16 5.32 -1.82 6.75
N LEU A 17 6.38 -1.90 7.56
CA LEU A 17 7.75 -2.17 7.10
C LEU A 17 7.89 -3.65 6.71
N VAL A 18 7.40 -4.56 7.56
CA VAL A 18 7.43 -6.00 7.30
C VAL A 18 6.61 -6.36 6.05
N VAL A 19 5.40 -5.80 5.88
CA VAL A 19 4.60 -6.01 4.67
C VAL A 19 5.32 -5.49 3.43
N ARG A 20 5.99 -4.33 3.50
CA ARG A 20 6.78 -3.81 2.37
C ARG A 20 7.95 -4.73 2.05
N ALA A 21 8.69 -5.19 3.04
CA ALA A 21 9.79 -6.14 2.85
C ALA A 21 9.30 -7.43 2.16
N LEU A 22 8.16 -7.98 2.60
CA LEU A 22 7.54 -9.16 2.00
C LEU A 22 7.16 -8.97 0.52
N ARG A 23 6.71 -7.76 0.15
CA ARG A 23 6.28 -7.45 -1.24
C ARG A 23 7.45 -7.12 -2.17
N ILE A 24 8.50 -6.51 -1.65
CA ILE A 24 9.66 -6.08 -2.44
C ILE A 24 10.63 -7.25 -2.64
N CYS A 25 10.86 -8.04 -1.60
CA CYS A 25 11.83 -9.13 -1.65
C CYS A 25 11.26 -10.32 -2.42
N SER A 26 11.83 -10.64 -3.57
CA SER A 26 11.42 -11.80 -4.38
C SER A 26 11.91 -13.14 -3.82
N ASN A 27 12.90 -13.13 -2.92
CA ASN A 27 13.52 -14.32 -2.35
C ASN A 27 13.53 -14.27 -0.82
N ASN A 28 13.35 -15.43 -0.18
CA ASN A 28 13.43 -15.62 1.26
C ASN A 28 14.80 -15.23 1.85
N VAL A 29 15.90 -15.39 1.09
CA VAL A 29 17.24 -15.00 1.57
C VAL A 29 17.32 -13.48 1.77
N LEU A 30 16.99 -12.71 0.73
CA LEU A 30 16.94 -11.24 0.78
C LEU A 30 15.93 -10.75 1.82
N LEU A 31 14.78 -11.43 1.92
CA LEU A 31 13.79 -11.11 2.94
C LEU A 31 14.34 -11.27 4.36
N ASN A 32 15.08 -12.34 4.65
CA ASN A 32 15.65 -12.56 5.98
C ASN A 32 16.71 -11.50 6.31
N ASP A 33 17.52 -11.11 5.34
CA ASP A 33 18.51 -10.05 5.51
C ASP A 33 17.83 -8.70 5.77
N GLU A 34 16.77 -8.38 5.02
CA GLU A 34 15.97 -7.17 5.23
C GLU A 34 15.26 -7.18 6.59
N LEU A 35 14.68 -8.30 7.01
CA LEU A 35 14.04 -8.44 8.32
C LEU A 35 15.04 -8.30 9.46
N LYS A 36 16.28 -8.79 9.28
CA LYS A 36 17.37 -8.61 10.23
C LYS A 36 17.77 -7.12 10.31
N PHE A 37 17.95 -6.47 9.18
CA PHE A 37 18.22 -5.03 9.13
C PHE A 37 17.12 -4.22 9.84
N LEU A 38 15.85 -4.49 9.55
CA LEU A 38 14.72 -3.84 10.22
C LEU A 38 14.73 -4.09 11.73
N ARG A 39 15.02 -5.30 12.18
CA ARG A 39 15.14 -5.64 13.60
C ARG A 39 16.22 -4.82 14.29
N ASP A 40 17.39 -4.70 13.67
CA ASP A 40 18.53 -3.99 14.21
C ASP A 40 18.27 -2.48 14.29
N VAL A 41 17.70 -1.89 13.22
CA VAL A 41 17.32 -0.47 13.17
C VAL A 41 16.23 -0.16 14.21
N LEU A 42 15.17 -0.96 14.29
CA LEU A 42 14.09 -0.72 15.25
C LEU A 42 14.58 -0.86 16.69
N ASN A 43 15.41 -1.86 16.98
CA ASN A 43 16.01 -2.04 18.31
C ASN A 43 16.89 -0.84 18.68
N ALA A 44 17.73 -0.35 17.75
CA ALA A 44 18.54 0.85 17.96
C ALA A 44 17.68 2.11 18.22
N ASN A 45 16.46 2.17 17.67
CA ASN A 45 15.49 3.24 17.90
C ASN A 45 14.61 3.03 19.16
N GLY A 46 14.98 2.13 20.06
CA GLY A 46 14.30 1.93 21.34
C GLY A 46 12.98 1.15 21.25
N TYR A 47 12.77 0.39 20.17
CA TYR A 47 11.62 -0.52 20.08
C TYR A 47 11.93 -1.82 20.84
N PRO A 48 11.02 -2.31 21.71
CA PRO A 48 11.25 -3.57 22.44
C PRO A 48 11.41 -4.76 21.49
N ILE A 49 12.49 -5.54 21.63
CA ILE A 49 12.78 -6.72 20.79
C ILE A 49 11.59 -7.69 20.74
N LYS A 50 10.99 -7.98 21.90
CA LYS A 50 9.81 -8.87 21.99
C LYS A 50 8.61 -8.34 21.19
N LEU A 51 8.45 -7.02 21.11
CA LEU A 51 7.38 -6.40 20.32
C LEU A 51 7.66 -6.56 18.83
N ILE A 52 8.90 -6.31 18.40
CA ILE A 52 9.35 -6.47 17.01
C ILE A 52 9.12 -7.92 16.57
N GLU A 53 9.69 -8.89 17.28
CA GLU A 53 9.61 -10.32 16.92
C GLU A 53 8.16 -10.82 16.87
N ARG A 54 7.34 -10.47 17.88
CA ARG A 54 5.92 -10.84 17.92
C ARG A 54 5.17 -10.26 16.73
N THR A 55 5.40 -8.99 16.42
CA THR A 55 4.69 -8.28 15.35
C THR A 55 5.10 -8.88 14.00
N THR A 56 6.40 -8.97 13.72
CA THR A 56 6.94 -9.57 12.49
C THR A 56 6.40 -10.98 12.25
N LYS A 57 6.41 -11.85 13.27
CA LYS A 57 5.87 -13.22 13.14
C LYS A 57 4.38 -13.22 12.80
N HIS A 58 3.60 -12.36 13.47
CA HIS A 58 2.18 -12.23 13.21
C HIS A 58 1.89 -11.71 11.80
N THR A 59 2.60 -10.68 11.34
CA THR A 59 2.45 -10.10 10.00
C THR A 59 2.76 -11.13 8.92
N ILE A 60 3.88 -11.86 9.03
CA ILE A 60 4.28 -12.89 8.05
C ILE A 60 3.23 -13.99 7.96
N HIS A 61 2.71 -14.44 9.10
CA HIS A 61 1.67 -15.47 9.12
C HIS A 61 0.38 -14.98 8.46
N LYS A 62 -0.03 -13.76 8.77
CA LYS A 62 -1.23 -13.14 8.20
C LYS A 62 -1.14 -12.97 6.68
N GLU A 63 -0.01 -12.50 6.16
CA GLU A 63 0.17 -12.35 4.71
C GLU A 63 0.11 -13.71 3.99
N LYS A 64 0.75 -14.75 4.55
CA LYS A 64 0.66 -16.11 3.99
C LYS A 64 -0.78 -16.65 3.94
N GLN A 65 -1.60 -16.35 4.95
CA GLN A 65 -3.01 -16.72 4.95
C GLN A 65 -3.81 -15.96 3.88
N ASN A 66 -3.54 -14.66 3.72
CA ASN A 66 -4.19 -13.84 2.70
C ASN A 66 -3.87 -14.33 1.28
N ASP A 67 -2.61 -14.71 1.02
CA ASP A 67 -2.20 -15.24 -0.28
C ASP A 67 -2.94 -16.54 -0.63
N GLN A 68 -3.08 -17.45 0.35
CA GLN A 68 -3.82 -18.70 0.17
C GLN A 68 -5.31 -18.46 -0.10
N GLN A 69 -5.94 -17.54 0.64
CA GLN A 69 -7.35 -17.21 0.46
C GLN A 69 -7.62 -16.51 -0.88
N SER A 70 -6.72 -15.63 -1.31
CA SER A 70 -6.82 -14.95 -2.61
C SER A 70 -6.74 -15.92 -3.80
N ASN A 71 -5.94 -16.99 -3.68
CA ASN A 71 -5.84 -18.02 -4.70
C ASN A 71 -7.09 -18.92 -4.77
N MET A 72 -7.73 -19.21 -3.63
CA MET A 72 -9.00 -19.97 -3.62
C MET A 72 -10.15 -19.16 -4.26
N ASN A 73 -10.23 -17.86 -3.97
CA ASN A 73 -11.27 -16.99 -4.54
C ASN A 73 -11.10 -16.77 -6.04
N LYS A 74 -9.86 -16.62 -6.55
CA LYS A 74 -9.59 -16.51 -7.99
C LYS A 74 -10.03 -17.75 -8.78
N ASN A 75 -9.92 -18.94 -8.19
CA ASN A 75 -10.39 -20.18 -8.82
C ASN A 75 -11.92 -20.29 -8.84
N GLN A 76 -12.64 -19.68 -7.88
CA GLN A 76 -14.10 -19.63 -7.90
C GLN A 76 -14.66 -18.58 -8.87
N GLN A 77 -13.96 -17.47 -9.10
CA GLN A 77 -14.37 -16.46 -10.08
C GLN A 77 -14.17 -16.91 -11.52
N ARG A 78 -13.07 -17.63 -11.84
CA ARG A 78 -12.85 -18.18 -13.19
C ARG A 78 -13.93 -19.15 -13.67
N ASN A 79 -14.65 -19.81 -12.76
CA ASN A 79 -15.75 -20.72 -13.13
C ASN A 79 -17.10 -19.99 -13.30
N ASN A 80 -17.21 -18.71 -12.92
CA ASN A 80 -18.44 -17.93 -13.00
C ASN A 80 -18.42 -16.84 -14.10
N ASP A 81 -17.25 -16.53 -14.67
CA ASP A 81 -17.08 -15.48 -15.69
C ASP A 81 -17.29 -15.97 -17.15
N THR A 82 -17.94 -17.13 -17.35
CA THR A 82 -18.51 -17.51 -18.67
C THR A 82 -19.98 -17.10 -18.83
N ASN A 83 -20.54 -16.30 -17.92
CA ASN A 83 -21.82 -15.64 -18.15
C ASN A 83 -21.59 -14.14 -18.35
N ASP A 84 -21.66 -13.72 -19.61
CA ASP A 84 -21.64 -12.35 -20.10
C ASP A 84 -22.42 -11.40 -19.17
N LYS A 85 -21.69 -10.65 -18.34
CA LYS A 85 -22.24 -9.46 -17.70
C LYS A 85 -21.85 -8.27 -18.57
N GLU A 86 -22.74 -7.96 -19.51
CA GLU A 86 -22.72 -6.69 -20.22
C GLU A 86 -22.66 -5.56 -19.18
N MET A 87 -21.65 -4.71 -19.30
CA MET A 87 -21.48 -3.56 -18.44
C MET A 87 -22.69 -2.62 -18.63
N PRO A 88 -23.29 -2.09 -17.55
CA PRO A 88 -24.43 -1.19 -17.69
C PRO A 88 -24.01 0.02 -18.55
N ILE A 89 -24.64 0.11 -19.73
CA ILE A 89 -24.35 1.09 -20.81
C ILE A 89 -24.24 2.52 -20.28
N ASN A 90 -24.97 2.83 -19.21
CA ASN A 90 -25.02 4.16 -18.60
C ASN A 90 -23.67 4.62 -18.00
N ILE A 91 -22.86 3.70 -17.46
CA ILE A 91 -21.53 4.03 -16.91
C ILE A 91 -20.53 4.25 -18.06
N VAL A 92 -20.64 3.47 -19.14
CA VAL A 92 -19.81 3.64 -20.34
C VAL A 92 -20.07 5.01 -20.97
N LEU A 93 -21.33 5.41 -21.08
CA LEU A 93 -21.72 6.71 -21.66
C LEU A 93 -21.20 7.89 -20.84
N SER A 94 -21.38 7.86 -19.51
CA SER A 94 -20.87 8.93 -18.63
C SER A 94 -19.35 9.08 -18.73
N TYR A 95 -18.61 7.97 -18.83
CA TYR A 95 -17.15 8.00 -18.99
C TYR A 95 -16.72 8.52 -20.36
N LEU A 96 -17.43 8.13 -21.43
CA LEU A 96 -17.16 8.61 -22.79
C LEU A 96 -17.47 10.10 -22.94
N GLU A 97 -18.53 10.61 -22.31
CA GLU A 97 -18.82 12.05 -22.28
C GLU A 97 -17.74 12.83 -21.53
N HIS A 98 -17.25 12.31 -20.39
CA HIS A 98 -16.16 12.92 -19.65
C HIS A 98 -14.85 12.97 -20.47
N MET A 99 -14.51 11.89 -21.17
CA MET A 99 -13.35 11.82 -22.07
C MET A 99 -13.44 12.84 -23.20
N ARG A 100 -14.63 12.97 -23.80
CA ARG A 100 -14.88 13.85 -24.95
C ARG A 100 -14.91 15.33 -24.57
N THR A 101 -15.45 15.67 -23.40
CA THR A 101 -15.55 17.06 -22.93
C THR A 101 -14.21 17.64 -22.50
N LEU A 102 -13.30 16.81 -21.98
CA LEU A 102 -11.98 17.24 -21.51
C LEU A 102 -10.86 17.10 -22.55
N ASN A 103 -11.19 16.64 -23.77
CA ASN A 103 -10.24 16.43 -24.87
C ASN A 103 -9.03 15.56 -24.46
N HIS A 104 -9.23 14.63 -23.52
CA HIS A 104 -8.19 13.72 -23.07
C HIS A 104 -8.07 12.56 -24.07
N SER A 105 -7.03 12.56 -24.90
CA SER A 105 -6.62 11.35 -25.61
C SER A 105 -5.71 10.52 -24.70
N LEU A 106 -6.24 9.43 -24.14
CA LEU A 106 -5.38 8.46 -23.46
C LEU A 106 -4.60 7.67 -24.53
N ASN A 107 -3.33 8.02 -24.71
CA ASN A 107 -2.44 7.27 -25.58
C ASN A 107 -1.95 6.01 -24.84
N PHE A 108 -2.68 4.91 -24.99
CA PHE A 108 -2.31 3.62 -24.41
C PHE A 108 -1.09 2.97 -25.09
N ASN A 109 -0.65 3.50 -26.23
CA ASN A 109 0.53 2.99 -26.94
C ASN A 109 1.84 3.49 -26.33
N GLU A 110 1.79 4.44 -25.39
CA GLU A 110 2.98 5.04 -24.78
C GLU A 110 2.91 5.02 -23.23
N PRO A 111 3.17 3.85 -22.61
CA PRO A 111 3.02 3.66 -21.17
C PRO A 111 3.97 4.52 -20.32
N SER A 112 5.01 5.10 -20.92
CA SER A 112 5.90 6.09 -20.30
C SER A 112 5.14 7.35 -19.86
N ILE A 113 4.14 7.80 -20.62
CA ILE A 113 3.32 8.98 -20.32
C ILE A 113 2.45 8.72 -19.09
N LEU A 114 1.79 7.56 -19.02
CA LEU A 114 0.99 7.15 -17.85
C LEU A 114 1.85 7.06 -16.58
N SER A 115 3.07 6.55 -16.71
CA SER A 115 4.02 6.48 -15.60
C SER A 115 4.45 7.88 -15.12
N PHE A 116 4.57 8.84 -16.03
CA PHE A 116 4.93 10.22 -15.72
C PHE A 116 3.81 10.95 -14.97
N GLU A 117 2.55 10.81 -15.40
CA GLU A 117 1.39 11.43 -14.73
C GLU A 117 1.14 10.86 -13.33
N ILE A 118 1.24 9.54 -13.16
CA ILE A 118 1.11 8.88 -11.85
C ILE A 118 2.22 9.35 -10.90
N ASN A 119 3.44 9.50 -11.42
CA ASN A 119 4.57 10.02 -10.64
C ASN A 119 4.40 11.52 -10.32
N GLY A 120 3.73 12.30 -11.18
CA GLY A 120 3.35 13.69 -10.92
C GLY A 120 2.42 13.81 -9.72
N LYS A 121 1.31 13.06 -9.69
CA LYS A 121 0.38 13.06 -8.55
C LYS A 121 1.04 12.60 -7.24
N LYS A 122 1.92 11.60 -7.30
CA LYS A 122 2.71 11.18 -6.13
C LYS A 122 3.63 12.30 -5.64
N ARG A 123 4.22 13.09 -6.53
CA ARG A 123 5.08 14.22 -6.20
C ARG A 123 4.28 15.35 -5.55
N GLU A 124 3.13 15.70 -6.11
CA GLU A 124 2.23 16.71 -5.57
C GLU A 124 1.76 16.37 -4.14
N ILE A 125 1.39 15.11 -3.88
CA ILE A 125 1.02 14.64 -2.53
C ILE A 125 2.22 14.76 -1.58
N LYS A 126 3.40 14.33 -2.01
CA LYS A 126 4.62 14.38 -1.20
C LYS A 126 5.02 15.82 -0.86
N GLU A 127 4.95 16.72 -1.83
CA GLU A 127 5.23 18.14 -1.64
C GLU A 127 4.19 18.80 -0.73
N THR A 128 2.91 18.48 -0.89
CA THR A 128 1.83 18.97 -0.02
C THR A 128 2.04 18.56 1.44
N LEU A 129 2.43 17.31 1.70
CA LEU A 129 2.77 16.82 3.04
C LEU A 129 4.02 17.48 3.64
N LEU A 130 4.94 17.96 2.79
CA LEU A 130 6.16 18.65 3.20
C LEU A 130 5.98 20.16 3.36
N THR A 131 4.92 20.75 2.82
CA THR A 131 4.65 22.19 3.02
C THR A 131 4.22 22.47 4.47
N LYS A 132 4.76 23.57 5.03
CA LYS A 132 4.63 24.02 6.43
C LYS A 132 3.18 24.08 6.96
N LYS A 133 2.16 24.13 6.10
CA LYS A 133 0.75 24.09 6.50
C LYS A 133 0.39 22.79 7.24
N PHE A 134 0.99 21.66 6.90
CA PHE A 134 0.75 20.40 7.62
C PHE A 134 1.50 20.33 8.95
N GLN A 135 2.69 20.95 9.04
CA GLN A 135 3.43 21.05 10.31
C GLN A 135 2.67 21.90 11.32
N HIS A 136 2.07 23.02 10.91
CA HIS A 136 1.31 23.89 11.82
C HIS A 136 0.04 23.23 12.37
N TRP A 137 -0.57 22.30 11.63
CA TRP A 137 -1.69 21.50 12.11
C TRP A 137 -1.25 20.42 13.10
N ALA A 138 -0.12 19.75 12.83
CA ALA A 138 0.41 18.70 13.70
C ALA A 138 1.01 19.21 15.03
N PHE A 139 1.45 20.47 15.10
CA PHE A 139 2.04 21.05 16.32
C PHE A 139 1.06 21.82 17.21
N ASN A 140 -0.15 22.14 16.74
CA ASN A 140 -1.15 22.89 17.50
C ASN A 140 -2.16 22.01 18.28
N GLU A 141 -1.98 20.68 18.28
CA GLU A 141 -2.81 19.73 19.04
C GLU A 141 -2.01 19.01 20.17
N ILE A 142 -0.88 19.57 20.59
CA ILE A 142 -0.17 19.21 21.83
C ILE A 142 -0.35 20.36 22.82
#